data_AF-A0A0N5DCE8-F1
#
_entry.id   AF-A0A0N5DCE8-F1
#
_cell.length_a   1.000
_cell.length_b   1.000
_cell.length_c   1.000
_cell.angle_alpha   90.00
_cell.angle_beta   90.00
_cell.angle_gamma   90.00
#
_symmetry.space_group_name_H-M   'P 1'
#
loop_
_entity.id
_entity.type
_entity.pdbx_description
1 polymer ?
#
loop_
_entity_poly.entity_id
_entity_poly.type
_entity_poly.pdbx_seq_one_letter_code
_entity_poly.pdbx_strand_id
1 'polypeptide(L)' 'MKIVVIGAAPTGLGAAYRLQQLQKDNISSAINVELVVLEQVNITLIF' A
#
# COMPACT_ATOMS: atom_id res chain seq x y z
N MET A 1 -5.95 -1.64 12.96
CA MET A 1 -4.90 -0.60 12.90
C MET A 1 -4.97 0.06 11.54
N LYS A 2 -4.77 1.38 11.44
CA LYS A 2 -4.72 2.07 10.15
C LYS A 2 -3.32 2.59 9.89
N ILE A 3 -2.77 2.26 8.73
CA ILE A 3 -1.46 2.71 8.26
C ILE A 3 -1.68 3.55 7.01
N VAL A 4 -1.06 4.72 6.96
CA VAL A 4 -1.09 5.60 5.79
C VAL A 4 0.34 5.71 5.25
N VAL A 5 0.50 5.39 3.97
CA VAL A 5 1.77 5.52 3.25
C VAL A 5 1.62 6.67 2.25
N ILE A 6 2.55 7.62 2.30
CA ILE A 6 2.67 8.71 1.34
C ILE A 6 3.80 8.34 0.36
N GLY A 7 3.44 8.19 -0.91
CA GLY A 7 4.27 7.66 -1.97
C GLY A 7 3.89 6.22 -2.35
N ALA A 8 3.48 6.00 -3.61
CA ALA A 8 3.27 4.72 -4.28
C ALA A 8 4.45 4.33 -5.18
N ALA A 9 5.64 4.86 -4.91
CA ALA A 9 6.90 4.33 -5.41
C ALA A 9 7.10 2.86 -4.93
N PRO A 10 8.19 2.16 -5.32
CA PRO A 10 8.32 0.72 -5.13
C PRO A 10 8.08 0.25 -3.68
N THR A 11 8.54 1.02 -2.69
CA THR A 11 8.38 0.66 -1.27
C THR A 11 6.93 0.73 -0.81
N GLY A 12 6.17 1.76 -1.21
CA GLY A 12 4.78 1.91 -0.79
C GLY A 12 3.88 0.83 -1.40
N LEU A 13 4.11 0.49 -2.67
CA LEU A 13 3.43 -0.64 -3.32
C LEU A 13 3.89 -1.99 -2.76
N GLY A 14 5.17 -2.15 -2.45
CA GLY A 14 5.71 -3.36 -1.83
C GLY A 14 5.11 -3.63 -0.45
N ALA A 15 4.91 -2.58 0.35
CA ALA A 15 4.22 -2.68 1.64
C ALA A 15 2.77 -3.14 1.47
N ALA A 16 2.05 -2.58 0.48
CA ALA A 16 0.68 -3.00 0.16
C ALA A 16 0.61 -4.46 -0.32
N TYR A 17 1.53 -4.84 -1.20
CA TYR A 17 1.62 -6.22 -1.69
C TYR A 17 1.88 -7.20 -0.55
N ARG A 18 2.85 -6.92 0.33
CA ARG A 18 3.19 -7.82 1.44
C ARG A 18 2.05 -7.93 2.44
N LEU A 19 1.36 -6.83 2.75
CA LEU A 19 0.20 -6.86 3.62
C LEU A 19 -0.92 -7.74 3.03
N GLN A 20 -1.19 -7.62 1.73
CA GLN A 20 -2.17 -8.46 1.06
C GLN A 20 -1.82 -9.95 1.15
N GLN A 21 -0.55 -10.33 0.99
CA GLN A 21 -0.12 -11.72 1.17
C GLN A 21 -0.38 -12.21 2.61
N LEU A 22 0.00 -11.43 3.62
CA LEU A 22 -0.25 -11.79 5.03
C LEU A 22 -1.74 -11.97 5.34
N GLN A 23 -2.60 -11.15 4.74
CA GLN A 23 -4.04 -11.27 4.89
C GLN A 23 -4.58 -12.55 4.23
N LYS A 24 -4.09 -12.89 3.02
CA LYS A 24 -4.44 -14.16 2.36
C LYS A 24 -3.97 -15.39 3.14
N ASP A 25 -2.82 -15.29 3.79
CA ASP A 25 -2.27 -16.34 4.65
C ASP A 25 -2.97 -16.43 6.02
N ASN A 26 -4.04 -15.63 6.25
CA ASN A 26 -4.82 -15.58 7.49
C ASN A 26 -3.98 -15.25 8.74
N ILE A 27 -2.93 -14.45 8.58
CA ILE A 27 -2.11 -14.02 9.70
C ILE A 27 -2.92 -13.07 10.58
N SER A 28 -3.20 -13.49 11.81
CA SER A 28 -4.10 -12.80 12.75
C SER A 28 -3.76 -11.32 12.97
N SER A 29 -2.47 -10.96 12.96
CA SER A 29 -2.01 -9.58 13.12
C SER A 29 -2.24 -8.69 11.90
N ALA A 30 -2.50 -9.26 10.71
CA ALA A 30 -2.68 -8.53 9.45
C ALA A 30 -4.15 -8.36 9.02
N ILE A 31 -5.06 -9.23 9.49
CA ILE A 31 -6.48 -9.24 9.05
C ILE A 31 -7.19 -7.91 9.30
N ASN A 32 -6.91 -7.26 10.42
CA ASN A 32 -7.57 -6.01 10.81
C ASN A 32 -6.71 -4.76 10.56
N VAL A 33 -5.76 -4.86 9.61
CA VAL A 33 -4.92 -3.73 9.18
C VAL A 33 -5.50 -3.14 7.89
N GLU A 34 -5.85 -1.87 7.95
CA GLU A 34 -6.18 -1.07 6.78
C GLU A 34 -4.93 -0.30 6.35
N LEU A 35 -4.53 -0.44 5.09
CA LEU A 35 -3.44 0.32 4.49
C LEU A 35 -4.00 1.24 3.40
N VAL A 36 -3.74 2.54 3.56
CA VAL A 36 -4.07 3.55 2.55
C VAL A 36 -2.76 4.04 1.95
N VAL A 37 -2.63 3.93 0.62
CA VAL A 37 -1.49 4.47 -0.13
C VAL A 37 -1.95 5.70 -0.90
N LEU A 38 -1.28 6.83 -0.68
CA LEU A 38 -1.53 8.09 -1.36
C LEU A 38 -0.31 8.46 -2.18
N GLU A 39 -0.49 8.79 -3.46
CA GLU A 39 0.59 9.24 -4.34
C GLU A 39 0.20 10.54 -5.01
N GLN A 40 1.15 11.47 -5.08
CA GLN A 40 1.01 12.65 -5.88
C GLN A 40 1.32 12.29 -7.34
N VAL A 41 0.26 12.15 -8.13
CA VAL A 41 0.41 11.93 -9.56
C VAL A 41 0.70 13.28 -10.24
N ASN A 42 1.94 13.48 -10.68
CA ASN A 42 2.28 14.59 -11.57
C ASN A 42 2.45 14.03 -12.99
N ILE A 43 1.38 14.14 -13.79
CA ILE A 43 1.41 13.77 -15.21
C ILE A 43 1.78 15.02 -16.00
N THR A 44 2.99 15.02 -16.56
CA THR A 44 3.33 15.93 -17.66
C THR A 44 3.02 15.20 -18.97
N LEU A 45 1.93 15.60 -19.62
CA LEU A 45 1.62 15.13 -20.97
C LEU A 45 2.62 15.77 -21.94
N ILE A 46 3.42 14.93 -22.61
CA ILE A 46 4.31 15.36 -23.68
C ILE A 46 3.61 14.97 -24.99
N PHE A 47 3.01 15.96 -25.66
CA PHE A 47 2.49 15.85 -27.02
C PHE A 47 3.36 16.67 -27.95
#